data_AF-A0A3B9PIM0-F1
#
_entry.id   AF-A0A3B9PIM0-F1
#
_cell.length_a   1.000
_cell.length_b   1.000
_cell.length_c   1.000
_cell.angle_alpha   90.00
_cell.angle_beta   90.00
_cell.angle_gamma   90.00
#
_symmetry.space_group_name_H-M   'P 1'
#
loop_
_entity.id
_entity.type
_entity.pdbx_description
1 polymer ?
#
loop_
_entity_poly.entity_id
_entity_poly.type
_entity_poly.pdbx_seq_one_letter_code
_entity_poly.pdbx_strand_id
1 'polypeptide(L)' 'MSVPSPCTNVCRMSPDTGWCEGCQRTIEEITRWSRTDDDDRRAILAAIGERREWLAEAGRSVEVKA' A
#
# COMPACT_ATOMS: atom_id res chain seq x y z
N MET A 1 7.22 15.53 14.72
CA MET A 1 7.31 14.06 14.85
C MET A 1 7.11 13.52 13.45
N SER A 2 8.15 12.98 12.81
CA SER A 2 8.09 12.61 11.39
C SER A 2 7.15 11.42 11.15
N VAL A 3 6.38 11.45 10.07
CA VAL A 3 5.53 10.33 9.68
C VAL A 3 6.40 9.15 9.23
N PRO A 4 6.29 7.96 9.86
CA PRO A 4 7.15 6.81 9.53
C PRO A 4 6.81 6.23 8.16
N SER A 5 7.83 5.68 7.50
CA SER A 5 7.67 4.99 6.22
C SER A 5 7.03 3.61 6.42
N PRO A 6 6.04 3.20 5.59
CA PRO A 6 5.43 1.87 5.64
C PRO A 6 6.28 0.78 4.95
N CYS A 7 7.51 1.10 4.55
CA CYS A 7 8.37 0.19 3.78
C CYS A 7 8.78 -1.05 4.60
N THR A 8 8.65 -2.23 4.02
CA THR A 8 9.05 -3.52 4.62
C THR A 8 10.34 -4.10 3.99
N ASN A 9 11.07 -3.30 3.21
CA ASN A 9 12.22 -3.73 2.39
C ASN A 9 11.90 -4.78 1.30
N VAL A 10 10.62 -5.03 1.04
CA VAL A 10 10.17 -5.77 -0.14
C VAL A 10 9.84 -4.76 -1.24
N CYS A 11 10.61 -4.79 -2.33
CA CYS A 11 10.38 -3.95 -3.50
C CYS A 11 9.97 -4.81 -4.70
N ARG A 12 8.72 -5.29 -4.66
CA ARG A 12 8.07 -5.99 -5.77
C ARG A 12 6.71 -5.38 -6.01
N MET A 13 6.37 -5.13 -7.27
CA MET A 13 5.08 -4.58 -7.67
C MET A 13 4.19 -5.72 -8.15
N SER A 14 2.98 -5.79 -7.61
CA SER A 14 1.95 -6.69 -8.12
C SER A 14 1.47 -6.19 -9.48
N PRO A 15 1.52 -7.02 -10.54
CA PRO A 15 1.01 -6.64 -11.86
C PRO A 15 -0.51 -6.51 -11.87
N ASP A 16 -1.22 -7.17 -10.96
CA ASP A 16 -2.68 -7.19 -10.91
C ASP A 16 -3.26 -5.92 -10.28
N THR A 17 -2.59 -5.40 -9.23
CA THR A 17 -3.07 -4.24 -8.46
C THR A 17 -2.30 -2.96 -8.76
N GLY A 18 -1.09 -3.06 -9.31
CA GLY A 18 -0.18 -1.93 -9.45
C GLY A 18 0.39 -1.42 -8.11
N TRP A 19 0.23 -2.18 -7.01
CA TRP A 19 0.73 -1.83 -5.69
C TRP A 19 1.95 -2.67 -5.30
N CYS A 20 2.79 -2.11 -4.44
CA CYS A 20 3.92 -2.82 -3.86
C CYS A 20 3.40 -3.96 -2.96
N GLU A 21 3.86 -5.19 -3.19
CA GLU A 21 3.46 -6.35 -2.39
C GLU A 21 3.89 -6.25 -0.92
N GLY A 22 4.92 -5.43 -0.63
CA GLY A 22 5.40 -5.19 0.73
C GLY A 22 4.65 -4.10 1.48
N CYS A 23 4.60 -2.90 0.89
CA CYS A 23 4.09 -1.71 1.56
C CYS A 23 2.78 -1.15 0.97
N GLN A 24 2.25 -1.78 -0.08
CA GLN A 24 1.00 -1.42 -0.77
C GLN A 24 0.95 0.02 -1.31
N ARG A 25 2.12 0.67 -1.44
CA ARG A 25 2.27 1.94 -2.16
C ARG A 25 2.32 1.74 -3.66
N THR A 26 1.92 2.75 -4.42
CA THR A 26 2.19 2.84 -5.86
C THR A 26 3.66 3.20 -6.12
N ILE A 27 4.14 2.99 -7.35
CA ILE A 27 5.49 3.45 -7.76
C ILE A 27 5.63 4.95 -7.54
N GLU A 28 4.60 5.75 -7.87
CA GLU A 28 4.68 7.20 -7.73
C GLU A 28 4.78 7.65 -6.26
N GLU A 29 4.02 7.02 -5.37
CA GLU A 29 4.13 7.26 -3.93
C GLU A 29 5.51 6.89 -3.38
N ILE A 30 6.12 5.82 -3.90
CA ILE A 30 7.47 5.38 -3.53
C ILE A 30 8.51 6.41 -3.98
N THR A 31 8.47 6.86 -5.23
CA THR A 31 9.48 7.76 -5.80
C THR A 31 9.41 9.16 -5.20
N ARG A 32 8.21 9.63 -4.82
CA ARG A 32 8.03 10.99 -4.27
C ARG A 32 8.11 11.07 -2.74
N TRP A 33 8.11 9.95 -2.01
CA TRP A 33 8.01 9.90 -0.54
C TRP A 33 8.94 10.87 0.21
N SER A 34 10.21 10.97 -0.21
CA SER A 34 11.20 11.84 0.45
C SER A 34 10.88 13.33 0.31
N ARG A 35 10.06 13.70 -0.68
CA ARG A 35 9.64 15.07 -1.00
C ARG A 35 8.20 15.36 -0.58
N THR A 36 7.46 14.34 -0.15
CA THR A 36 6.09 14.45 0.35
C THR A 36 6.08 15.03 1.77
N ASP A 37 5.15 15.95 2.03
CA ASP A 37 4.94 16.52 3.36
C ASP A 37 4.21 15.54 4.32
N ASP A 38 4.10 15.91 5.58
CA ASP A 38 3.52 15.02 6.59
C ASP A 38 2.00 14.80 6.41
N ASP A 39 1.27 15.73 5.80
CA ASP A 39 -0.18 15.59 5.55
C ASP A 39 -0.45 14.60 4.42
N ASP A 40 0.27 14.74 3.31
CA ASP A 40 0.22 13.80 2.20
C ASP A 40 0.73 12.41 2.62
N ARG A 41 1.76 12.34 3.48
CA ARG A 41 2.22 11.04 4.03
C ARG A 41 1.12 10.37 4.84
N ARG A 42 0.38 11.12 5.66
CA ARG A 42 -0.78 10.58 6.40
C ARG A 42 -1.87 10.09 5.45
N ALA A 43 -2.16 10.83 4.39
CA ALA A 43 -3.12 10.43 3.38
C ALA A 43 -2.70 9.13 2.67
N ILE A 44 -1.42 9.00 2.30
CA ILE A 44 -0.87 7.77 1.71
C ILE A 44 -1.00 6.60 2.69
N LEU A 45 -0.70 6.80 3.98
CA LEU A 45 -0.84 5.75 4.99
C LEU A 45 -2.30 5.31 5.18
N ALA A 46 -3.26 6.23 5.15
CA ALA A 46 -4.69 5.90 5.19
C ALA A 46 -5.10 5.06 3.97
N ALA A 47 -4.70 5.49 2.77
CA ALA A 47 -4.96 4.74 1.54
C ALA A 47 -4.34 3.33 1.55
N ILE A 48 -3.14 3.17 2.12
CA ILE A 48 -2.53 1.84 2.32
C ILE A 48 -3.39 0.94 3.21
N GLY A 49 -4.01 1.51 4.26
CA GLY A 49 -4.96 0.79 5.11
C GLY A 49 -6.11 0.22 4.29
N GLU A 50 -6.78 1.07 3.51
CA GLU A 50 -7.89 0.66 2.62
C GLU A 50 -7.46 -0.39 1.60
N ARG A 51 -6.27 -0.22 0.98
CA ARG A 51 -5.72 -1.20 0.03
C ARG A 51 -5.47 -2.57 0.66
N ARG A 52 -5.03 -2.60 1.92
CA ARG A 52 -4.81 -3.84 2.67
C ARG A 52 -6.13 -4.54 3.00
N GLU A 53 -7.15 -3.79 3.37
CA GLU A 53 -8.50 -4.33 3.57
C GLU A 53 -9.06 -4.90 2.26
N TRP A 54 -8.94 -4.15 1.16
CA TRP A 54 -9.33 -4.63 -0.16
C TRP A 54 -8.62 -5.92 -0.56
N LEU A 55 -7.31 -6.02 -0.31
CA LEU A 55 -6.53 -7.24 -0.59
C LEU A 55 -7.01 -8.42 0.29
N ALA A 56 -7.34 -8.16 1.56
CA ALA A 56 -7.88 -9.19 2.44
C ALA A 56 -9.26 -9.67 1.96
N GLU A 57 -10.11 -8.77 1.49
CA GLU A 57 -11.43 -9.11 0.91
C GLU A 57 -11.32 -9.83 -0.44
N ALA A 58 -10.43 -9.36 -1.32
CA ALA A 58 -10.13 -10.00 -2.59
C ALA A 58 -9.59 -11.43 -2.39
N GLY A 59 -8.76 -11.63 -1.36
CA GLY A 59 -8.29 -12.95 -0.94
C GLY A 59 -9.39 -13.83 -0.33
N ARG A 60 -10.36 -13.23 0.38
CA ARG A 60 -11.52 -13.94 0.97
C ARG A 60 -12.60 -14.32 -0.06
N SER A 61 -12.52 -13.80 -1.28
CA SER A 61 -13.45 -14.14 -2.37
C SER A 61 -13.21 -15.54 -2.97
N VAL A 62 -12.21 -16.28 -2.48
CA VAL A 62 -11.91 -17.68 -2.84
C VAL A 62 -12.43 -18.69 -1.79
N GLU A 63 -13.45 -18.33 -1.01
CA GLU A 63 -14.22 -19.29 -0.19
C GLU A 63 -15.74 -19.11 -0.40
N VAL A 64 -16.19 -19.12 -1.66
CA VAL A 64 -17.57 -19.51 -1.96
C VAL A 64 -17.60 -21.04 -1.99
N LYS A 65 -18.06 -21.62 -0.88
CA LYS A 65 -18.47 -23.02 -0.73
C LYS A 65 -19.01 -23.62 -2.04
N ALA A 66 -18.43 -24.73 -2.46
CA ALA A 66 -19.10 -25.75 -3.26
C ALA A 66 -19.76 -26.79 -2.32
#